data_AF-A0A929K2Z4-F1
#
_entry.id   AF-A0A929K2Z4-F1
#
_cell.length_a   1.000
_cell.length_b   1.000
_cell.length_c   1.000
_cell.angle_alpha   90.00
_cell.angle_beta   90.00
_cell.angle_gamma   90.00
#
_symmetry.space_group_name_H-M   'P 1'
#
loop_
_entity.id
_entity.type
_entity.pdbx_description
1 polymer ?
#
loop_
_entity_poly.entity_id
_entity_poly.type
_entity_poly.pdbx_seq_one_letter_code
_entity_poly.pdbx_strand_id
1 'polypeptide(L)'
;MDIYVRAGEIQGFHLEKYSLGNADIVIRPQIGAIHWTDFSRSKELISLGEAAAMKNLSEIQRLAKRIYKRDLMDGLKRSAKKLFGITPSRSV
;
A
#
# COMPACT_ATOMS: atom_id res chain seq x y z
N MET A 1 -6.17 -27.85 -19.55
CA MET A 1 -5.70 -27.07 -18.40
C MET A 1 -5.45 -25.60 -18.75
N ASP A 2 -5.05 -25.28 -19.98
CA ASP A 2 -4.63 -23.92 -20.35
C ASP A 2 -5.73 -22.85 -20.34
N ILE A 3 -6.98 -23.19 -20.71
CA ILE A 3 -8.08 -22.21 -20.73
C ILE A 3 -8.41 -21.68 -19.33
N TYR A 4 -8.41 -22.55 -18.31
CA TYR A 4 -8.69 -22.15 -16.92
C TYR A 4 -7.56 -21.28 -16.35
N VAL A 5 -6.31 -21.66 -16.59
CA VAL A 5 -5.14 -20.87 -16.19
C VAL A 5 -5.19 -19.49 -16.84
N ARG A 6 -5.47 -19.44 -18.16
CA ARG A 6 -5.55 -18.19 -18.89
C ARG A 6 -6.71 -17.30 -18.44
N ALA A 7 -7.85 -17.90 -18.11
CA ALA A 7 -8.97 -17.17 -17.52
C ALA A 7 -8.58 -16.56 -16.16
N GLY A 8 -7.85 -17.30 -15.33
CA GLY A 8 -7.30 -16.81 -14.06
C GLY A 8 -6.31 -15.66 -14.23
N GLU A 9 -5.43 -15.72 -15.23
CA GLU A 9 -4.48 -14.63 -15.55
C GLU A 9 -5.20 -13.34 -15.98
N ILE A 10 -6.22 -13.46 -16.84
CA ILE A 10 -7.03 -12.31 -17.29
C ILE A 10 -7.78 -11.70 -16.11
N GLN A 11 -8.42 -12.54 -15.29
CA GLN A 11 -9.10 -12.09 -14.08
C GLN A 11 -8.13 -11.36 -13.14
N GLY A 12 -6.97 -11.96 -12.89
CA GLY A 12 -5.93 -11.39 -12.04
C GLY A 12 -5.46 -10.02 -12.54
N PHE A 13 -5.25 -9.87 -13.85
CA PHE A 13 -4.87 -8.61 -14.48
C PHE A 13 -5.90 -7.49 -14.25
N HIS A 14 -7.18 -7.77 -14.45
CA HIS A 14 -8.23 -6.78 -14.24
C HIS A 14 -8.42 -6.44 -12.75
N LEU A 15 -8.32 -7.43 -11.87
CA LEU A 15 -8.39 -7.24 -10.43
C LEU A 15 -7.22 -6.39 -9.92
N GLU A 16 -6.00 -6.65 -10.39
CA GLU A 16 -4.82 -5.84 -10.08
C GLU A 16 -5.06 -4.38 -10.50
N LYS A 17 -5.48 -4.15 -11.75
CA LYS A 17 -5.73 -2.80 -12.28
C LYS A 17 -6.77 -2.04 -11.46
N TYR A 18 -7.86 -2.70 -11.07
CA TYR A 18 -8.88 -2.11 -10.22
C TYR A 18 -8.33 -1.78 -8.82
N SER A 19 -7.62 -2.73 -8.21
CA SER A 19 -7.09 -2.59 -6.85
C SER A 19 -6.04 -1.48 -6.75
N LEU A 20 -5.22 -1.32 -7.78
CA LEU A 20 -4.21 -0.27 -7.85
C LEU A 20 -4.78 1.12 -8.17
N GLY A 21 -6.05 1.23 -8.60
CA GLY A 21 -6.67 2.50 -8.98
C GLY A 21 -6.70 3.54 -7.86
N ASN A 22 -6.67 3.10 -6.60
CA ASN A 22 -6.66 3.96 -5.41
C ASN A 22 -5.32 3.96 -4.66
N ALA A 23 -4.27 3.37 -5.23
CA ALA A 23 -2.97 3.31 -4.56
C ALA A 23 -2.29 4.69 -4.54
N ASP A 24 -1.77 5.09 -3.38
CA ASP A 24 -0.95 6.32 -3.26
C ASP A 24 0.37 6.21 -4.02
N ILE A 25 0.94 5.00 -4.11
CA ILE A 25 2.16 4.69 -4.84
C ILE A 25 2.09 3.24 -5.34
N VAL A 26 2.56 3.01 -6.56
CA VAL A 26 2.73 1.66 -7.14
C VAL A 26 4.20 1.45 -7.47
N ILE A 27 4.81 0.43 -6.86
CA ILE A 27 6.21 0.05 -7.10
C ILE A 27 6.21 -1.20 -7.97
N ARG A 28 6.82 -1.14 -9.16
CA ARG A 28 6.89 -2.26 -10.12
C ARG A 28 8.34 -2.72 -10.30
N PRO A 29 8.79 -3.78 -9.61
CA PRO A 29 10.11 -4.35 -9.81
C PRO A 29 10.26 -4.97 -11.21
N GLN A 30 11.45 -4.85 -11.80
CA GLN A 30 11.75 -5.39 -13.13
C GLN A 30 12.18 -6.86 -13.00
N ILE A 31 11.20 -7.77 -12.91
CA ILE A 31 11.43 -9.21 -12.67
C ILE A 31 11.63 -10.05 -13.94
N GLY A 32 11.44 -9.47 -15.13
CA GLY A 32 11.63 -10.17 -16.40
C GLY A 32 10.76 -11.42 -16.54
N ALA A 33 11.36 -12.53 -17.00
CA ALA A 33 10.70 -13.81 -17.25
C ALA A 33 10.88 -14.83 -16.11
N ILE A 34 11.03 -14.37 -14.86
CA ILE A 34 11.09 -15.28 -13.71
C ILE A 34 9.70 -15.88 -13.49
N HIS A 35 9.60 -17.21 -13.58
CA HIS A 35 8.35 -17.90 -13.29
C HIS A 35 8.02 -17.82 -11.79
N TRP A 36 6.75 -17.64 -11.45
CA TRP A 36 6.29 -17.42 -10.08
C TRP A 36 6.60 -18.56 -9.09
N THR A 37 6.87 -19.77 -9.60
CA THR A 37 7.28 -20.94 -8.79
C THR A 37 8.79 -21.18 -8.73
N ASP A 38 9.61 -20.33 -9.36
CA ASP A 38 11.06 -20.49 -9.35
C ASP A 38 11.67 -19.91 -8.07
N PHE A 39 11.53 -20.66 -6.97
CA PHE A 39 12.05 -20.28 -5.66
C PHE A 39 13.57 -20.26 -5.59
N SER A 40 14.27 -20.87 -6.55
CA SER A 40 15.73 -20.88 -6.61
C SER A 40 16.31 -19.47 -6.79
N ARG A 41 15.54 -18.58 -7.43
CA ARG A 41 15.91 -17.17 -7.69
C ARG A 41 15.41 -16.18 -6.65
N SER A 42 14.97 -16.66 -5.49
CA SER A 42 14.45 -15.82 -4.40
C SER A 42 15.37 -14.64 -4.02
N LYS A 43 16.69 -14.87 -3.93
CA LYS A 43 17.66 -13.80 -3.64
C LYS A 43 17.66 -12.68 -4.68
N GLU A 44 17.56 -13.03 -5.95
CA GLU A 44 17.48 -12.06 -7.04
C GLU A 44 16.17 -11.28 -6.99
N LEU A 45 15.03 -11.96 -6.76
CA LEU A 45 13.73 -11.31 -6.62
C LEU A 45 13.71 -10.30 -5.46
N ILE A 46 14.32 -10.65 -4.32
CA ILE A 46 14.47 -9.74 -3.17
C ILE A 46 15.30 -8.51 -3.58
N SER A 47 16.44 -8.71 -4.24
CA SER A 47 17.31 -7.62 -4.68
C SER A 47 16.62 -6.68 -5.69
N LEU A 48 15.84 -7.24 -6.62
CA LEU A 48 15.05 -6.46 -7.58
C LEU A 48 13.96 -5.64 -6.89
N GLY A 49 13.30 -6.22 -5.87
CA GLY A 49 12.33 -5.53 -5.03
C GLY A 49 12.96 -4.38 -4.25
N GLU A 50 14.11 -4.63 -3.62
CA GLU A 50 14.89 -3.62 -2.90
C GLU A 50 15.28 -2.46 -3.82
N ALA A 51 15.87 -2.76 -4.99
CA ALA A 51 16.27 -1.74 -5.95
C ALA A 51 15.07 -0.88 -6.42
N ALA A 52 13.91 -1.49 -6.64
CA ALA A 52 12.69 -0.78 -7.03
C ALA A 52 12.15 0.10 -5.89
N ALA A 53 12.20 -0.37 -4.64
CA ALA A 53 11.81 0.41 -3.47
C ALA A 53 12.77 1.59 -3.23
N MET A 54 14.07 1.36 -3.32
CA MET A 54 15.10 2.40 -3.12
C MET A 54 14.98 3.54 -4.13
N LYS A 55 14.64 3.24 -5.39
CA LYS A 55 14.34 4.27 -6.40
C LYS A 55 13.15 5.16 -6.05
N ASN A 56 12.24 4.68 -5.21
CA ASN A 56 11.03 5.39 -4.78
C ASN A 56 11.10 5.86 -3.32
N LEU A 57 12.27 5.79 -2.69
CA LEU A 57 12.42 6.02 -1.25
C LEU A 57 11.94 7.41 -0.80
N SER A 58 12.21 8.45 -1.60
CA SER A 58 11.77 9.81 -1.31
C SER A 58 10.24 9.93 -1.22
N GLU A 59 9.54 9.29 -2.16
CA GLU A 59 8.08 9.30 -2.22
C GLU A 59 7.47 8.47 -1.09
N ILE A 60 8.05 7.30 -0.81
CA ILE A 60 7.67 6.47 0.36
C ILE A 60 7.78 7.29 1.65
N GLN A 61 8.90 7.99 1.85
CA GLN A 61 9.10 8.83 3.03
C GLN A 61 8.10 10.00 3.10
N ARG A 62 7.76 10.61 1.96
CA ARG A 62 6.78 11.70 1.89
C ARG A 62 5.40 11.22 2.33
N LEU A 63 4.96 10.07 1.82
CA LEU A 63 3.68 9.45 2.18
C LEU A 63 3.65 9.01 3.64
N ALA A 64 4.72 8.39 4.13
CA ALA A 64 4.84 7.98 5.53
C ALA A 64 4.72 9.19 6.49
N LYS A 65 5.43 10.30 6.20
CA LYS A 65 5.32 11.54 6.99
C LYS A 65 3.90 12.09 7.02
N ARG A 66 3.15 12.00 5.93
CA ARG A 66 1.74 12.43 5.86
C ARG A 66 0.88 11.61 6.82
N ILE A 67 1.13 10.30 6.91
CA ILE A 67 0.43 9.38 7.84
C ILE A 67 0.74 9.77 9.29
N TYR A 68 2.03 9.90 9.65
CA TYR A 68 2.43 10.27 11.02
C TYR A 68 1.88 11.63 11.45
N LYS A 69 1.89 12.63 10.56
CA LYS A 69 1.30 13.95 10.85
C LYS A 69 -0.20 13.88 11.11
N ARG A 70 -0.92 13.08 10.33
CA ARG A 70 -2.37 12.87 10.49
C ARG A 70 -2.67 12.21 11.83
N ASP A 71 -1.96 11.14 12.17
CA ASP A 71 -2.17 10.42 13.43
C ASP A 71 -1.86 11.29 14.66
N LEU A 72 -0.80 12.10 14.59
CA LEU A 72 -0.48 13.09 15.62
C LEU A 72 -1.61 14.13 15.77
N MET A 73 -2.11 14.70 14.67
CA MET A 73 -3.22 15.65 14.70
C MET A 73 -4.51 15.02 15.27
N ASP A 74 -4.79 13.77 14.92
CA ASP A 74 -5.96 13.04 15.43
C ASP A 74 -5.81 12.75 16.93
N GLY A 75 -4.59 12.45 17.41
CA GLY A 75 -4.24 12.41 18.83
C GLY A 75 -4.51 13.74 19.55
N LEU A 76 -4.04 14.85 18.99
CA LEU A 76 -4.21 16.18 19.58
C LEU A 76 -5.69 16.59 19.65
N LYS A 77 -6.47 16.34 18.59
CA LYS A 77 -7.91 16.61 18.56
C LYS A 77 -8.68 15.81 19.61
N ARG A 78 -8.33 14.52 19.79
CA ARG A 78 -8.94 13.68 20.85
C ARG A 78 -8.64 14.23 22.24
N SER A 79 -7.40 14.66 22.47
CA SER A 79 -6.98 15.25 23.75
C SER A 79 -7.69 16.59 24.02
N ALA A 80 -7.75 17.47 23.01
CA ALA A 80 -8.49 18.73 23.08
C ALA A 80 -9.99 18.51 23.34
N LYS A 81 -10.64 17.56 22.65
CA LYS A 81 -12.04 17.21 22.92
C LYS A 81 -12.29 16.74 24.36
N LYS A 82 -11.32 16.05 24.96
CA LYS A 82 -11.37 15.60 26.36
C LYS A 82 -11.19 16.75 27.36
N LEU A 83 -10.30 17.71 27.06
CA LEU A 83 -10.10 18.91 27.89
C LEU A 83 -11.24 19.93 27.77
N PHE A 84 -11.79 20.12 26.57
CA PHE A 84 -12.80 21.15 26.29
C PHE A 84 -14.25 20.67 26.42
N GLY A 85 -14.48 19.42 26.86
CA GLY A 85 -15.75 18.97 27.45
C GLY A 85 -17.03 19.49 26.78
N ILE A 86 -17.21 19.27 25.47
CA ILE A 86 -18.54 19.45 24.86
C ILE A 86 -19.36 18.21 25.19
N THR A 87 -19.96 18.21 26.38
CA THR A 87 -21.12 17.36 26.67
C THR A 87 -22.30 17.95 25.90
N PRO A 88 -22.91 17.25 24.93
CA PRO A 88 -24.17 17.71 24.39
C PRO A 88 -25.20 17.66 25.53
N SER A 89 -25.60 18.84 26.00
CA SER A 89 -26.73 19.01 26.92
C SER A 89 -27.95 18.36 26.26
N ARG A 90 -28.44 17.25 26.84
CA ARG A 90 -29.77 16.73 26.55
C ARG A 90 -30.75 17.75 27.14
N SER A 91 -31.31 18.61 26.29
CA SER A 91 -32.54 19.33 26.61
C SER A 91 -33.69 18.31 26.66
N VAL A 92 -34.33 18.27 27.83
CA VAL A 92 -35.58 17.58 28.15
C VAL A 92 -36.71 18.07 27.25
#